data_AF-A0A5C6VV76-F1
#
_entry.id   AF-A0A5C6VV76-F1
#
_cell.length_a   1.000
_cell.length_b   1.000
_cell.length_c   1.000
_cell.angle_alpha   90.00
_cell.angle_beta   90.00
_cell.angle_gamma   90.00
#
_symmetry.space_group_name_H-M   'P 1'
#
loop_
_entity.id
_entity.type
_entity.pdbx_description
1 polymer ?
#
loop_
_entity_poly.entity_id
_entity_poly.type
_entity_poly.pdbx_seq_one_letter_code
_entity_poly.pdbx_strand_id
1 'polypeptide(L)'
;MVFNWYFEWNLIQVMFMLLAWGFLAYGVWRIYQAQHIEERPVLWKLIIVVLIGLFSFSINLPFFEGVLSIAILPLGVWILYAILKGKSRWDAYRKYAWLGFLWNYFFLGAALLAIGVSGVVYPKYEVETYLDDVSKAELLSIHPSGKEVHLSVMKLEESLSSFKSEQSNVTQWYEEIREQMWSNEDDKEQKNAQEKFPYLLTDVKAKAGKKVRVYVEYDGKGLLVTTKEHQYYFRSNTASFLKERGSENE
;
A
#
# COMPACT_ATOMS: atom_id res chain seq x y z
N MET A 1 -12.52 -2.48 -24.62
CA MET A 1 -12.00 -1.64 -23.53
C MET A 1 -12.24 -2.39 -22.23
N VAL A 2 -11.21 -3.09 -21.72
CA VAL A 2 -11.34 -3.89 -20.49
C VAL A 2 -11.08 -2.95 -19.32
N PHE A 3 -12.14 -2.59 -18.59
CA PHE A 3 -12.02 -1.88 -17.32
C PHE A 3 -11.52 -2.86 -16.26
N ASN A 4 -10.19 -2.93 -16.10
CA ASN A 4 -9.58 -3.67 -15.02
C ASN A 4 -9.61 -2.82 -13.74
N TRP A 5 -10.64 -3.04 -12.92
CA TRP A 5 -10.76 -2.47 -11.58
C TRP A 5 -9.85 -3.21 -10.59
N TYR A 6 -8.54 -2.96 -10.66
CA TYR A 6 -7.62 -3.43 -9.60
C TYR A 6 -7.61 -2.42 -8.46
N PHE A 7 -8.62 -2.48 -7.60
CA PHE A 7 -8.55 -1.80 -6.32
C PHE A 7 -7.65 -2.59 -5.36
N GLU A 8 -6.47 -2.06 -5.07
CA GLU A 8 -5.64 -2.51 -3.93
C GLU A 8 -6.16 -1.83 -2.67
N TRP A 9 -7.24 -2.37 -2.10
CA TRP A 9 -7.81 -1.83 -0.87
C TRP A 9 -6.92 -2.17 0.33
N ASN A 10 -6.35 -1.15 0.97
CA ASN A 10 -5.79 -1.32 2.30
C ASN A 10 -6.95 -1.47 3.30
N LEU A 11 -7.13 -2.68 3.86
CA LEU A 11 -8.22 -2.99 4.80
C LEU A 11 -8.28 -1.98 5.96
N ILE A 12 -7.13 -1.59 6.49
CA ILE A 12 -7.02 -0.62 7.58
C ILE A 12 -7.59 0.72 7.12
N GLN A 13 -7.18 1.21 5.96
CA GLN A 13 -7.69 2.47 5.42
C GLN A 13 -9.21 2.44 5.23
N VAL A 14 -9.76 1.33 4.71
CA VAL A 14 -11.22 1.15 4.57
C VAL A 14 -11.92 1.18 5.91
N MET A 15 -11.39 0.48 6.90
CA MET A 15 -11.98 0.46 8.24
C MET A 15 -12.01 1.87 8.86
N PHE A 16 -10.89 2.61 8.81
CA PHE A 16 -10.84 3.98 9.32
C PHE A 16 -11.77 4.93 8.55
N MET A 17 -11.89 4.75 7.24
CA MET A 17 -12.83 5.52 6.42
C MET A 17 -14.29 5.24 6.81
N LEU A 18 -14.67 3.98 6.98
CA LEU A 18 -16.01 3.58 7.42
C LEU A 18 -16.32 4.08 8.83
N LEU A 19 -15.35 3.99 9.74
CA LEU A 19 -15.47 4.55 11.09
C LEU A 19 -15.70 6.06 11.03
N ALA A 20 -14.97 6.79 10.20
CA ALA A 20 -15.14 8.23 10.06
C ALA A 20 -16.52 8.63 9.54
N TRP A 21 -17.07 7.89 8.57
CA TRP A 21 -18.45 8.07 8.13
C TRP A 21 -19.48 7.68 9.19
N GLY A 22 -19.23 6.60 9.95
CA GLY A 22 -20.07 6.19 11.07
C GLY A 22 -20.14 7.25 12.17
N PHE A 23 -19.00 7.83 12.53
CA PHE A 23 -18.95 8.95 13.48
C PHE A 23 -19.66 10.21 12.95
N LEU A 24 -19.61 10.48 11.62
CA LEU A 24 -20.35 11.60 11.03
C LEU A 24 -21.86 11.40 11.19
N ALA A 25 -22.34 10.21 10.82
CA ALA A 25 -23.75 9.86 10.94
C ALA A 25 -24.22 9.94 12.39
N TYR A 26 -23.40 9.44 13.32
CA TYR A 26 -23.66 9.57 14.76
C TYR A 26 -23.68 11.03 15.23
N GLY A 27 -22.72 11.86 14.78
CA GLY A 27 -22.65 13.29 15.10
C GLY A 27 -23.88 14.05 14.60
N VAL A 28 -24.29 13.79 13.35
CA VAL A 28 -25.54 14.29 12.78
C VAL A 28 -26.74 13.90 13.62
N TRP A 29 -26.87 12.61 13.95
CA TRP A 29 -27.96 12.08 14.76
C TRP A 29 -28.01 12.71 16.15
N ARG A 30 -26.86 12.88 16.80
CA ARG A 30 -26.74 13.49 18.13
C ARG A 30 -27.20 14.95 18.12
N ILE A 31 -26.79 15.73 17.12
CA ILE A 31 -27.24 17.13 16.97
C ILE A 31 -28.74 17.18 16.69
N TYR A 32 -29.24 16.28 15.85
CA TYR A 32 -30.66 16.19 15.50
C TYR A 32 -31.54 15.88 16.73
N GLN A 33 -31.11 14.95 17.58
CA GLN A 33 -31.85 14.61 18.81
C GLN A 33 -31.81 15.74 19.85
N ALA A 34 -30.70 16.49 19.93
CA ALA A 34 -30.55 17.60 20.86
C ALA A 34 -31.34 18.86 20.47
N GLN A 35 -31.87 18.95 19.24
CA GLN A 35 -32.68 20.09 18.82
C GLN A 35 -34.14 19.99 19.28
N HIS A 36 -34.69 21.12 19.73
CA HIS A 36 -36.12 21.28 20.00
C HIS A 36 -36.94 20.93 18.76
N ILE A 37 -38.08 20.27 18.97
CA ILE A 37 -38.91 19.71 17.90
C ILE A 37 -39.31 20.77 16.86
N GLU A 38 -39.56 22.00 17.29
CA GLU A 38 -39.97 23.13 16.44
C GLU A 38 -38.87 23.61 15.47
N GLU A 39 -37.60 23.38 15.79
CA GLU A 39 -36.45 23.79 14.97
C GLU A 39 -35.90 22.66 14.09
N ARG A 40 -36.48 21.44 14.18
CA ARG A 40 -35.91 20.26 13.53
C ARG A 40 -36.03 20.36 12.01
N PRO A 41 -34.91 20.37 11.28
CA PRO A 41 -34.93 20.35 9.83
C PRO A 41 -35.38 18.99 9.30
N VAL A 42 -35.93 18.98 8.08
CA VAL A 42 -36.29 17.73 7.39
C VAL A 42 -35.04 16.87 7.15
N LEU A 43 -35.07 15.60 7.56
CA LEU A 43 -33.93 14.67 7.54
C LEU A 43 -33.19 14.59 6.19
N TRP A 44 -33.91 14.45 5.07
CA TRP A 44 -33.24 14.36 3.75
C TRP A 44 -32.54 15.67 3.36
N LYS A 45 -33.10 16.82 3.77
CA LYS A 45 -32.47 18.15 3.53
C LYS A 45 -31.22 18.31 4.38
N LEU A 46 -31.24 17.78 5.60
CA LEU A 46 -30.08 17.76 6.49
C LEU A 46 -28.94 16.99 5.84
N ILE A 47 -29.19 15.79 5.30
CA ILE A 47 -28.17 14.98 4.62
C ILE A 47 -27.51 15.80 3.50
N ILE A 48 -28.31 16.48 2.68
CA ILE A 48 -27.80 17.35 1.60
C ILE A 48 -26.95 18.50 2.17
N VAL A 49 -27.41 19.16 3.24
CA VAL A 49 -26.67 20.25 3.89
C VAL A 49 -25.32 19.78 4.43
N VAL A 50 -25.26 18.60 5.03
CA VAL A 50 -23.99 18.01 5.52
C VAL A 50 -23.07 17.70 4.35
N LEU A 51 -23.60 17.05 3.30
CA LEU A 51 -22.81 16.69 2.11
C LEU A 51 -22.26 17.91 1.39
N ILE A 52 -23.08 18.96 1.22
CA ILE A 52 -22.62 20.24 0.67
C ILE A 52 -21.60 20.88 1.62
N GLY A 53 -21.83 20.82 2.93
CA GLY A 53 -20.91 21.34 3.95
C GLY A 53 -19.51 20.70 3.90
N LEU A 54 -19.38 19.45 3.48
CA LEU A 54 -18.08 18.79 3.27
C LEU A 54 -17.25 19.48 2.18
N PHE A 55 -17.91 20.14 1.23
CA PHE A 55 -17.22 20.79 0.12
C PHE A 55 -16.33 21.92 0.64
N SER A 56 -15.04 21.83 0.32
CA SER A 56 -14.04 22.78 0.79
C SER A 56 -13.00 23.06 -0.28
N PHE A 57 -12.37 24.22 -0.17
CA PHE A 57 -11.13 24.48 -0.89
C PHE A 57 -9.98 23.88 -0.09
N SER A 58 -9.20 22.99 -0.71
CA SER A 58 -8.09 22.30 -0.05
C SER A 58 -6.75 22.62 -0.70
N ILE A 59 -5.70 22.68 0.12
CA ILE A 59 -4.31 22.66 -0.36
C ILE A 59 -3.78 21.24 -0.27
N ASN A 60 -3.09 20.83 -1.31
CA ASN A 60 -2.47 19.51 -1.44
C ASN A 60 -1.00 19.60 -1.04
N LEU A 61 -0.63 18.89 0.02
CA LEU A 61 0.76 18.80 0.49
C LEU A 61 1.30 17.40 0.18
N PRO A 62 2.52 17.28 -0.37
CA PRO A 62 3.19 15.99 -0.48
C PRO A 62 3.47 15.45 0.93
N PHE A 63 3.08 14.20 1.21
CA PHE A 63 3.25 13.58 2.51
C PHE A 63 3.54 12.08 2.35
N PHE A 64 4.75 11.67 2.76
CA PHE A 64 5.31 10.34 2.48
C PHE A 64 5.22 9.97 0.99
N GLU A 65 4.42 8.96 0.65
CA GLU A 65 4.23 8.43 -0.71
C GLU A 65 2.92 8.93 -1.35
N GLY A 66 2.21 9.83 -0.68
CA GLY A 66 0.90 10.31 -1.10
C GLY A 66 0.75 11.83 -1.04
N VAL A 67 -0.47 12.27 -1.28
CA VAL A 67 -0.87 13.67 -1.19
C VAL A 67 -1.91 13.80 -0.10
N LEU A 68 -1.65 14.69 0.85
CA LEU A 68 -2.55 15.00 1.95
C LEU A 68 -3.23 16.34 1.67
N SER A 69 -4.55 16.31 1.63
CA SER A 69 -5.38 17.49 1.34
C SER A 69 -5.88 18.10 2.64
N ILE A 70 -5.52 19.35 2.90
CA ILE A 70 -6.00 20.12 4.05
C ILE A 70 -7.08 21.08 3.58
N ALA A 71 -8.30 20.93 4.11
CA ALA A 71 -9.40 21.86 3.88
C ALA A 71 -9.13 23.20 4.56
N ILE A 72 -9.18 24.31 3.82
CA ILE A 72 -8.91 25.65 4.34
C ILE A 72 -10.16 26.53 4.30
N LEU A 73 -10.84 26.56 3.15
CA LEU A 73 -12.02 27.42 2.98
C LEU A 73 -13.31 26.60 2.96
N PRO A 74 -14.33 26.99 3.74
CA PRO A 74 -15.59 26.27 3.83
C PRO A 74 -16.55 26.65 2.69
N LEU A 75 -16.16 26.34 1.44
CA LEU A 75 -16.94 26.68 0.25
C LEU A 75 -18.39 26.21 0.33
N GLY A 76 -18.60 24.98 0.79
CA GLY A 76 -19.92 24.40 1.01
C GLY A 76 -20.80 25.23 1.94
N VAL A 77 -20.21 25.71 3.04
CA VAL A 77 -20.89 26.56 4.02
C VAL A 77 -21.27 27.91 3.41
N TRP A 78 -20.38 28.51 2.62
CA TRP A 78 -20.66 29.78 1.92
C TRP A 78 -21.77 29.64 0.89
N ILE A 79 -21.77 28.55 0.11
CA ILE A 79 -22.83 28.24 -0.86
C ILE A 79 -24.17 28.09 -0.13
N LEU A 80 -24.21 27.31 0.95
CA LEU A 80 -25.43 27.10 1.75
C LEU A 80 -25.92 28.39 2.39
N TYR A 81 -25.02 29.23 2.89
CA TYR A 81 -25.36 30.54 3.45
C TYR A 81 -26.04 31.40 2.39
N ALA A 82 -25.47 31.52 1.19
CA ALA A 82 -26.04 32.32 0.10
C ALA A 82 -27.46 31.84 -0.29
N ILE A 83 -27.69 30.53 -0.34
CA ILE A 83 -29.00 29.95 -0.72
C ILE A 83 -30.03 30.07 0.41
N LEU A 84 -29.63 29.90 1.68
CA LEU A 84 -30.54 29.77 2.82
C LEU A 84 -30.75 31.07 3.62
N LYS A 85 -29.99 32.13 3.34
CA LYS A 85 -30.08 33.43 4.04
C LYS A 85 -31.47 34.07 4.00
N GLY A 86 -32.26 33.83 2.94
CA GLY A 86 -33.47 34.61 2.66
C GLY A 86 -34.71 34.35 3.52
N LYS A 87 -34.71 33.44 4.51
CA LYS A 87 -35.94 33.03 5.25
C LYS A 87 -35.71 32.54 6.70
N SER A 88 -34.66 32.99 7.39
CA SER A 88 -34.24 32.47 8.73
C SER A 88 -33.99 30.94 8.78
N ARG A 89 -33.97 30.27 7.62
CA ARG A 89 -33.67 28.83 7.50
C ARG A 89 -32.22 28.53 7.81
N TRP A 90 -31.33 29.49 7.55
CA TRP A 90 -29.92 29.36 7.88
C TRP A 90 -29.69 28.94 9.33
N ASP A 91 -30.44 29.49 10.29
CA ASP A 91 -30.22 29.19 11.71
C ASP A 91 -30.48 27.74 12.08
N ALA A 92 -31.48 27.11 11.45
CA ALA A 92 -31.77 25.69 11.64
C ALA A 92 -30.69 24.77 11.02
N TYR A 93 -30.11 25.17 9.89
CA TYR A 93 -29.19 24.34 9.09
C TYR A 93 -27.69 24.62 9.32
N ARG A 94 -27.33 25.78 9.88
CA ARG A 94 -25.92 26.23 9.99
C ARG A 94 -25.02 25.25 10.74
N LYS A 95 -25.55 24.62 11.80
CA LYS A 95 -24.80 23.67 12.63
C LYS A 95 -24.38 22.44 11.81
N TYR A 96 -25.25 21.97 10.92
CA TYR A 96 -24.99 20.83 10.06
C TYR A 96 -24.03 21.17 8.90
N ALA A 97 -24.12 22.38 8.35
CA ALA A 97 -23.18 22.86 7.34
C ALA A 97 -21.74 22.92 7.90
N TRP A 98 -21.59 23.52 9.09
CA TRP A 98 -20.30 23.57 9.79
C TRP A 98 -19.83 22.20 10.25
N LEU A 99 -20.72 21.32 10.68
CA LEU A 99 -20.37 19.93 10.99
C LEU A 99 -19.75 19.24 9.77
N GLY A 100 -20.38 19.37 8.59
CA GLY A 100 -19.83 18.87 7.33
C GLY A 100 -18.42 19.42 7.08
N PHE A 101 -18.23 20.73 7.14
CA PHE A 101 -16.91 21.32 6.90
C PHE A 101 -15.85 20.82 7.88
N LEU A 102 -16.16 20.84 9.18
CA LEU A 102 -15.24 20.40 10.24
C LEU A 102 -14.92 18.90 10.13
N TRP A 103 -15.81 18.12 9.51
CA TRP A 103 -15.56 16.70 9.32
C TRP A 103 -14.40 16.39 8.38
N ASN A 104 -14.00 17.33 7.51
CA ASN A 104 -12.78 17.18 6.71
C ASN A 104 -11.54 16.97 7.60
N TYR A 105 -11.47 17.63 8.76
CA TYR A 105 -10.36 17.44 9.71
C TYR A 105 -10.45 16.09 10.44
N PHE A 106 -11.66 15.57 10.65
CA PHE A 106 -11.84 14.23 11.20
C PHE A 106 -11.41 13.17 10.19
N PHE A 107 -11.78 13.32 8.91
CA PHE A 107 -11.28 12.46 7.84
C PHE A 107 -9.75 12.53 7.72
N LEU A 108 -9.18 13.72 7.83
CA LEU A 108 -7.74 13.92 7.84
C LEU A 108 -7.07 13.17 9.00
N GLY A 109 -7.60 13.31 10.22
CA GLY A 109 -7.11 12.60 11.39
C GLY A 109 -7.22 11.08 11.25
N ALA A 110 -8.36 10.59 10.74
CA ALA A 110 -8.57 9.18 10.46
C ALA A 110 -7.58 8.64 9.41
N ALA A 111 -7.27 9.42 8.37
CA ALA A 111 -6.29 9.05 7.36
C ALA A 111 -4.87 8.97 7.95
N LEU A 112 -4.47 9.94 8.78
CA LEU A 112 -3.18 9.92 9.47
C LEU A 112 -3.05 8.72 10.42
N LEU A 113 -4.10 8.41 11.18
CA LEU A 113 -4.14 7.23 12.03
C LEU A 113 -4.08 5.95 11.21
N ALA A 114 -4.79 5.87 10.09
CA ALA A 114 -4.73 4.71 9.20
C ALA A 114 -3.32 4.49 8.65
N ILE A 115 -2.61 5.56 8.26
CA ILE A 115 -1.21 5.48 7.83
C ILE A 115 -0.33 4.94 8.97
N GLY A 116 -0.45 5.50 10.17
CA GLY A 116 0.33 5.06 11.34
C GLY A 116 0.09 3.59 11.70
N VAL A 117 -1.19 3.20 11.82
CA VAL A 117 -1.58 1.81 12.12
C VAL A 117 -1.14 0.87 11.00
N SER A 118 -1.30 1.27 9.74
CA SER A 118 -0.82 0.48 8.61
C SER A 118 0.69 0.29 8.62
N GLY A 119 1.47 1.26 9.08
CA GLY A 119 2.93 1.12 9.18
C GLY A 119 3.36 0.12 10.25
N VAL A 120 2.59 0.00 11.33
CA VAL A 120 2.84 -0.97 12.42
C VAL A 120 2.39 -2.37 12.01
N VAL A 121 1.23 -2.49 11.35
CA VAL A 121 0.68 -3.80 10.96
C VAL A 121 1.36 -4.37 9.70
N TYR A 122 1.83 -3.51 8.80
CA TYR A 122 2.49 -3.89 7.55
C TYR A 122 3.88 -3.23 7.42
N PRO A 123 4.88 -3.68 8.22
CA PRO A 123 6.21 -3.11 8.21
C PRO A 123 6.91 -3.31 6.85
N LYS A 124 7.32 -2.21 6.21
CA LYS A 124 7.94 -2.24 4.86
C LYS A 124 9.31 -2.94 4.79
N TYR A 125 9.98 -3.07 5.92
CA TYR A 125 11.34 -3.64 6.00
C TYR A 125 11.34 -5.11 6.45
N GLU A 126 10.18 -5.76 6.45
CA GLU A 126 10.03 -7.18 6.74
C GLU A 126 9.51 -7.91 5.50
N VAL A 127 10.16 -9.02 5.15
CA VAL A 127 9.80 -9.78 3.94
C VAL A 127 8.39 -10.38 4.06
N GLU A 128 7.97 -10.73 5.27
CA GLU A 128 6.66 -11.31 5.57
C GLU A 128 5.49 -10.37 5.22
N THR A 129 5.74 -9.06 5.11
CA THR A 129 4.73 -8.11 4.62
C THR A 129 4.36 -8.40 3.16
N TYR A 130 5.31 -8.92 2.38
CA TYR A 130 5.16 -9.16 0.95
C TYR A 130 4.99 -10.64 0.61
N LEU A 131 5.53 -11.54 1.43
CA LEU A 131 5.43 -12.99 1.32
C LEU A 131 4.67 -13.52 2.55
N ASP A 132 3.35 -13.36 2.56
CA ASP A 132 2.46 -13.80 3.65
C ASP A 132 2.10 -15.28 3.52
N ASP A 133 1.76 -15.69 2.29
CA ASP A 133 1.41 -17.07 1.95
C ASP A 133 2.22 -17.46 0.72
N VAL A 134 3.14 -18.41 0.95
CA VAL A 134 4.03 -19.01 -0.05
C VAL A 134 3.66 -20.46 -0.35
N SER A 135 2.55 -20.97 0.19
CA SER A 135 2.17 -22.40 0.08
C SER A 135 2.01 -22.90 -1.37
N LYS A 136 1.67 -22.01 -2.29
CA LYS A 136 1.53 -22.26 -3.72
C LYS A 136 2.65 -21.66 -4.56
N ALA A 137 3.71 -21.18 -3.92
CA ALA A 137 4.77 -20.49 -4.63
C ALA A 137 5.49 -21.46 -5.57
N GLU A 138 5.70 -21.00 -6.81
CA GLU A 138 6.45 -21.73 -7.83
C GLU A 138 7.66 -20.90 -8.25
N LEU A 139 8.73 -21.59 -8.64
CA LEU A 139 9.97 -20.96 -9.07
C LEU A 139 10.13 -21.13 -10.58
N LEU A 140 10.16 -20.01 -11.29
CA LEU A 140 10.39 -19.96 -12.72
C LEU A 140 11.81 -19.47 -13.00
N SER A 141 12.61 -20.25 -13.75
CA SER A 141 13.89 -19.77 -14.27
C SER A 141 13.62 -18.80 -15.42
N ILE A 142 14.07 -17.55 -15.26
CA ILE A 142 13.85 -16.46 -16.22
C ILE A 142 15.13 -16.07 -16.97
N HIS A 143 16.27 -16.67 -16.62
CA HIS A 143 17.55 -16.41 -17.28
C HIS A 143 18.34 -17.71 -17.51
N PRO A 144 19.05 -17.88 -18.64
CA PRO A 144 19.82 -19.10 -18.95
C PRO A 144 20.93 -19.44 -17.95
N SER A 145 21.40 -18.46 -17.16
CA SER A 145 22.36 -18.71 -16.07
C SER A 145 21.74 -19.46 -14.89
N GLY A 146 20.41 -19.44 -14.75
CA GLY A 146 19.69 -20.14 -13.68
C GLY A 146 19.78 -21.65 -13.84
N LYS A 147 20.36 -22.33 -12.85
CA LYS A 147 20.37 -23.80 -12.77
C LYS A 147 18.97 -24.36 -12.61
N GLU A 148 18.75 -25.60 -13.05
CA GLU A 148 17.56 -26.38 -12.72
C GLU A 148 17.55 -26.69 -11.22
N VAL A 149 16.82 -25.88 -10.46
CA VAL A 149 16.65 -26.02 -9.01
C VAL A 149 15.18 -26.24 -8.67
N HIS A 150 14.93 -26.96 -7.58
CA HIS A 150 13.60 -27.15 -7.00
C HIS A 150 13.44 -26.27 -5.77
N LEU A 151 12.28 -25.62 -5.69
CA LEU A 151 11.88 -24.81 -4.56
C LEU A 151 11.33 -25.71 -3.45
N SER A 152 11.90 -25.60 -2.26
CA SER A 152 11.33 -26.19 -1.06
C SER A 152 10.46 -25.15 -0.35
N VAL A 153 9.14 -25.21 -0.57
CA VAL A 153 8.16 -24.27 0.00
C VAL A 153 8.24 -24.22 1.54
N MET A 154 8.35 -25.38 2.18
CA MET A 154 8.49 -25.48 3.64
C MET A 154 9.74 -24.77 4.16
N LYS A 155 10.90 -24.96 3.50
CA LYS A 155 12.14 -24.27 3.89
C LYS A 155 12.09 -22.78 3.58
N LEU A 156 11.39 -22.37 2.51
CA LEU A 156 11.18 -20.97 2.21
C LEU A 156 10.41 -20.30 3.36
N GLU A 157 9.28 -20.89 3.76
CA GLU A 157 8.43 -20.41 4.85
C GLU A 157 9.21 -20.32 6.18
N GLU A 158 9.95 -21.36 6.56
CA GLU A 158 10.82 -21.36 7.74
C GLU A 158 11.89 -20.25 7.70
N SER A 159 12.39 -19.95 6.51
CA SER A 159 13.47 -18.97 6.32
C SER A 159 13.01 -17.52 6.24
N LEU A 160 11.71 -17.23 6.05
CA LEU A 160 11.20 -15.86 5.85
C LEU A 160 11.63 -14.91 6.97
N SER A 161 11.52 -15.35 8.23
CA SER A 161 11.90 -14.55 9.40
C SER A 161 13.41 -14.21 9.47
N SER A 162 14.25 -14.96 8.75
CA SER A 162 15.71 -14.73 8.73
C SER A 162 16.15 -13.63 7.76
N PHE A 163 15.27 -13.23 6.85
CA PHE A 163 15.55 -12.19 5.87
C PHE A 163 15.56 -10.81 6.49
N LYS A 164 16.62 -10.05 6.23
CA LYS A 164 16.74 -8.66 6.66
C LYS A 164 16.79 -7.75 5.46
N SER A 165 16.16 -6.59 5.58
CA SER A 165 16.27 -5.56 4.55
C SER A 165 17.72 -5.08 4.48
N GLU A 166 18.27 -5.07 3.27
CA GLU A 166 19.61 -4.62 2.99
C GLU A 166 19.56 -3.59 1.85
N GLN A 167 20.37 -2.54 1.93
CA GLN A 167 20.48 -1.61 0.81
C GLN A 167 21.24 -2.30 -0.32
N SER A 168 20.58 -2.50 -1.46
CA SER A 168 21.26 -3.04 -2.63
C SER A 168 22.27 -2.00 -3.14
N ASN A 169 23.55 -2.37 -3.16
CA ASN A 169 24.57 -1.54 -3.78
C ASN A 169 24.53 -1.74 -5.30
N VAL A 170 23.69 -0.93 -5.96
CA VAL A 170 23.50 -0.98 -7.43
C VAL A 170 24.81 -0.74 -8.18
N THR A 171 25.69 0.12 -7.65
CA THR A 171 27.01 0.38 -8.23
C THR A 171 27.86 -0.88 -8.23
N GLN A 172 27.92 -1.58 -7.10
CA GLN A 172 28.65 -2.83 -6.99
C GLN A 172 28.07 -3.91 -7.92
N TRP A 173 26.74 -4.03 -8.01
CA TRP A 173 26.12 -4.98 -8.93
C TRP A 173 26.46 -4.69 -10.41
N TYR A 174 26.47 -3.41 -10.81
CA TYR A 174 26.88 -3.00 -12.15
C TYR A 174 28.36 -3.29 -12.42
N GLU A 175 29.23 -3.03 -11.45
CA GLU A 175 30.67 -3.33 -11.55
C GLU A 175 30.93 -4.84 -11.66
N GLU A 176 30.25 -5.67 -10.85
CA GLU A 176 30.33 -7.13 -10.92
C GLU A 176 29.94 -7.66 -12.32
N ILE A 177 28.85 -7.15 -12.90
CA ILE A 177 28.43 -7.51 -14.26
C ILE A 177 29.46 -7.05 -15.31
N ARG A 178 29.99 -5.83 -15.16
CA ARG A 178 30.98 -5.27 -16.09
C ARG A 178 32.28 -6.08 -16.07
N GLU A 179 32.76 -6.45 -14.89
CA GLU A 179 33.97 -7.27 -14.72
C GLU A 179 33.80 -8.65 -15.35
N GLN A 180 32.66 -9.32 -15.14
CA GLN A 180 32.38 -10.63 -15.75
C GLN A 180 32.42 -10.59 -17.29
N MET A 181 31.97 -9.50 -17.90
CA MET A 181 31.98 -9.34 -19.36
C MET A 181 33.36 -8.97 -19.93
N TRP A 182 34.25 -8.36 -19.11
CA TRP A 182 35.49 -7.73 -19.59
C TRP A 182 36.77 -8.44 -19.09
N SER A 183 36.67 -9.44 -18.22
CA SER A 183 37.84 -10.10 -17.62
C SER A 183 38.55 -11.15 -18.50
N ASN A 184 38.01 -11.52 -19.66
CA ASN A 184 38.61 -12.53 -20.55
C ASN A 184 38.77 -11.98 -21.97
N GLU A 185 39.87 -11.26 -22.24
CA GLU A 185 40.22 -10.80 -23.60
C GLU A 185 40.71 -11.95 -24.51
N ASP A 186 41.06 -13.12 -23.96
CA ASP A 186 41.69 -14.22 -24.71
C ASP A 186 40.75 -15.38 -25.13
N ASP A 187 39.55 -15.49 -24.55
CA ASP A 187 38.59 -16.56 -24.86
C ASP A 187 37.41 -16.02 -25.69
N LYS A 188 37.33 -16.43 -26.97
CA LYS A 188 36.22 -16.12 -27.90
C LYS A 188 34.86 -16.72 -27.50
N GLU A 189 34.76 -17.36 -26.35
CA GLU A 189 33.49 -17.77 -25.76
C GLU A 189 33.07 -16.72 -24.74
N GLN A 190 32.10 -15.90 -25.15
CA GLN A 190 31.36 -15.02 -24.28
C GLN A 190 30.74 -15.87 -23.16
N LYS A 191 31.43 -16.07 -22.04
CA LYS A 191 30.87 -16.76 -20.87
C LYS A 191 29.62 -15.98 -20.49
N ASN A 192 28.46 -16.62 -20.59
CA ASN A 192 27.17 -16.02 -20.24
C ASN A 192 27.30 -15.38 -18.87
N ALA A 193 27.18 -14.04 -18.80
CA ALA A 193 27.23 -13.32 -17.54
C ALA A 193 26.22 -13.93 -16.56
N GLN A 194 26.66 -14.15 -15.33
CA GLN A 194 25.82 -14.80 -14.34
C GLN A 194 24.82 -13.78 -13.81
N GLU A 195 23.57 -13.85 -14.29
CA GLU A 195 22.48 -13.04 -13.75
C GLU A 195 22.33 -13.29 -12.25
N LYS A 196 22.27 -12.19 -11.49
CA LYS A 196 22.18 -12.21 -10.02
C LYS A 196 20.83 -12.70 -9.57
N PHE A 197 19.76 -12.32 -10.27
CA PHE A 197 18.38 -12.73 -9.99
C PHE A 197 17.78 -13.55 -11.14
N PRO A 198 18.25 -14.80 -11.36
CA PRO A 198 17.85 -15.59 -12.52
C PRO A 198 16.48 -16.26 -12.34
N TYR A 199 15.85 -16.12 -11.17
CA TYR A 199 14.62 -16.80 -10.81
C TYR A 199 13.50 -15.82 -10.45
N LEU A 200 12.27 -16.16 -10.82
CA LEU A 200 11.04 -15.45 -10.44
C LEU A 200 10.17 -16.37 -9.59
N LEU A 201 9.73 -15.87 -8.44
CA LEU A 201 8.75 -16.54 -7.59
C LEU A 201 7.34 -16.09 -8.00
N THR A 202 6.50 -17.04 -8.39
CA THR A 202 5.11 -16.81 -8.78
C THR A 202 4.14 -17.31 -7.70
N ASP A 203 2.86 -16.92 -7.81
CA ASP A 203 1.76 -17.38 -6.93
C ASP A 203 1.93 -17.08 -5.42
N VAL A 204 2.72 -16.05 -5.10
CA VAL A 204 2.88 -15.50 -3.76
C VAL A 204 1.73 -14.55 -3.41
N LYS A 205 1.25 -14.58 -2.17
CA LYS A 205 0.33 -13.58 -1.63
C LYS A 205 0.99 -12.69 -0.58
N ALA A 206 0.67 -11.40 -0.61
CA ALA A 206 1.10 -10.41 0.39
C ALA A 206 -0.01 -10.11 1.42
N LYS A 207 0.36 -9.69 2.65
CA LYS A 207 -0.56 -9.45 3.80
C LYS A 207 -1.71 -8.47 3.53
N ALA A 208 -1.57 -7.60 2.53
CA ALA A 208 -2.59 -6.60 2.15
C ALA A 208 -3.12 -6.79 0.72
N GLY A 209 -2.95 -7.99 0.13
CA GLY A 209 -3.37 -8.26 -1.25
C GLY A 209 -2.62 -7.43 -2.31
N LYS A 210 -1.49 -6.81 -1.92
CA LYS A 210 -0.64 -6.05 -2.83
C LYS A 210 -0.04 -6.99 -3.87
N LYS A 211 -0.05 -6.57 -5.14
CA LYS A 211 0.65 -7.29 -6.20
C LYS A 211 2.14 -7.04 -6.06
N VAL A 212 2.89 -8.13 -5.90
CA VAL A 212 4.35 -8.10 -5.81
C VAL A 212 4.94 -9.03 -6.84
N ARG A 213 6.13 -8.67 -7.34
CA ARG A 213 6.99 -9.58 -8.10
C ARG A 213 8.22 -9.83 -7.26
N VAL A 214 8.53 -11.10 -7.02
CA VAL A 214 9.62 -11.49 -6.14
C VAL A 214 10.65 -12.22 -6.98
N TYR A 215 11.82 -11.62 -7.14
CA TYR A 215 12.95 -12.27 -7.79
C TYR A 215 13.85 -12.91 -6.75
N VAL A 216 14.39 -14.08 -7.06
CA VAL A 216 15.25 -14.84 -6.15
C VAL A 216 16.68 -14.79 -6.67
N GLU A 217 17.61 -14.50 -5.77
CA GLU A 217 19.04 -14.48 -6.07
C GLU A 217 19.54 -15.88 -6.43
N TYR A 218 20.59 -15.97 -7.25
CA TYR A 218 21.14 -17.22 -7.75
C TYR A 218 21.42 -18.27 -6.64
N ASP A 219 21.87 -17.83 -5.47
CA ASP A 219 22.20 -18.68 -4.32
C ASP A 219 21.00 -18.99 -3.40
N GLY A 220 19.82 -18.45 -3.69
CA GLY A 220 18.62 -18.61 -2.86
C GLY A 220 18.68 -17.86 -1.53
N LYS A 221 19.61 -16.93 -1.37
CA LYS A 221 19.80 -16.17 -0.11
C LYS A 221 19.32 -14.73 -0.20
N GLY A 222 19.04 -14.24 -1.40
CA GLY A 222 18.49 -12.91 -1.64
C GLY A 222 17.10 -12.96 -2.26
N LEU A 223 16.26 -12.01 -1.86
CA LEU A 223 14.94 -11.76 -2.42
C LEU A 223 14.84 -10.29 -2.82
N LEU A 224 14.56 -10.04 -4.10
CA LEU A 224 14.26 -8.71 -4.60
C LEU A 224 12.74 -8.59 -4.80
N VAL A 225 12.09 -7.89 -3.89
CA VAL A 225 10.64 -7.68 -3.91
C VAL A 225 10.33 -6.37 -4.62
N THR A 226 9.73 -6.48 -5.80
CA THR A 226 9.27 -5.34 -6.61
C THR A 226 7.79 -5.11 -6.40
N THR A 227 7.46 -3.94 -5.85
CA THR A 227 6.09 -3.40 -5.77
C THR A 227 5.86 -2.42 -6.92
N LYS A 228 4.67 -1.80 -6.99
CA LYS A 228 4.41 -0.74 -7.98
C LYS A 228 5.29 0.51 -7.78
N GLU A 229 5.64 0.81 -6.54
CA GLU A 229 6.27 2.09 -6.17
C GLU A 229 7.76 1.92 -5.88
N HIS A 230 8.14 0.78 -5.30
CA HIS A 230 9.48 0.57 -4.75
C HIS A 230 9.98 -0.86 -4.98
N GLN A 231 11.30 -1.00 -5.01
CA GLN A 231 11.99 -2.28 -4.93
C GLN A 231 12.68 -2.41 -3.57
N TYR A 232 12.49 -3.55 -2.93
CA TYR A 232 13.06 -3.87 -1.62
C TYR A 232 13.95 -5.09 -1.77
N TYR A 233 15.21 -4.96 -1.34
CA TYR A 233 16.13 -6.08 -1.30
C TYR A 233 16.22 -6.63 0.12
N PHE A 234 16.07 -7.94 0.23
CA PHE A 234 16.19 -8.69 1.46
C PHE A 234 17.24 -9.78 1.29
N ARG A 235 18.12 -9.94 2.27
CA ARG A 235 19.13 -11.01 2.27
C ARG A 235 19.10 -11.78 3.58
N SER A 236 19.36 -13.08 3.50
CA SER A 236 19.55 -13.97 4.64
C SER A 236 20.82 -14.78 4.43
N ASN A 237 21.73 -14.78 5.41
CA ASN A 237 22.93 -15.59 5.33
C ASN A 237 22.66 -17.09 5.57
N THR A 238 21.50 -17.41 6.15
CA THR A 238 21.12 -18.75 6.59
C THR A 238 20.06 -19.40 5.72
N ALA A 239 19.39 -18.65 4.84
CA ALA A 239 18.36 -19.21 3.96
C ALA A 239 18.94 -20.27 3.02
N SER A 240 18.18 -21.35 2.82
CA SER A 240 18.56 -22.48 1.96
C SER A 240 17.31 -23.22 1.48
N PHE A 241 16.50 -22.58 0.63
CA PHE A 241 15.26 -23.15 0.10
C PHE A 241 15.36 -23.62 -1.37
N LEU A 242 16.48 -23.38 -2.04
CA LEU A 242 16.77 -23.94 -3.37
C LEU A 242 17.53 -25.26 -3.21
N LYS A 243 17.11 -26.29 -3.95
CA LYS A 243 17.83 -27.58 -4.07
C LYS A 243 18.18 -27.83 -5.53
N GLU A 244 19.42 -28.24 -5.81
CA GLU A 244 19.79 -28.65 -7.17
C GLU A 244 19.12 -29.98 -7.52
N ARG A 245 18.67 -30.10 -8.77
CA ARG A 245 18.09 -31.34 -9.30
C ARG A 245 19.19 -32.40 -9.41
N GLY A 246 19.34 -33.23 -8.38
CA GLY A 246 20.35 -34.30 -8.32
C GLY A 246 20.89 -34.63 -6.93
N SER A 247 20.65 -33.80 -5.91
CA SER A 247 21.15 -34.01 -4.54
C SER A 247 20.24 -34.87 -3.65
N GLU A 248 19.44 -35.78 -4.24
CA GLU A 248 18.59 -36.73 -3.49
C GLU A 248 19.25 -38.11 -3.27
N ASN A 249 20.51 -38.27 -3.66
CA ASN A 249 21.30 -39.46 -3.33
C ASN A 249 22.54 -39.08 -2.53
N GLU A 250 22.37 -38.82 -1.23
CA GLU A 250 23.37 -39.08 -0.18
C GLU A 250 22.72 -39.03 1.22
#